data_AF-A0A8E0IHE4-F1
#
_entry.id   AF-A0A8E0IHE4-F1
#
_cell.length_a   1.000
_cell.length_b   1.000
_cell.length_c   1.000
_cell.angle_alpha   90.00
_cell.angle_beta   90.00
_cell.angle_gamma   90.00
#
_symmetry.space_group_name_H-M   'P 1'
#
loop_
_entity.id
_entity.type
_entity.pdbx_description
1 polymer ?
#
loop_
_entity_poly.entity_id
_entity_poly.type
_entity_poly.pdbx_seq_one_letter_code
_entity_poly.pdbx_strand_id
1 'polypeptide(L)'
;MKITMNLPVEPAVFFKQLQLSALADIRTHTGREPLPGSLRGFSYAKKWPNGRQARLQITDMEPNKVYAYTLATPQDDFRVSYRLVPLASGKVGWNMKNP
;
A
#
# COMPACT_ATOMS: atom_id res chain seq x y z
N MET A 1 9.88 8.54 8.94
CA MET A 1 8.98 8.32 10.10
C MET A 1 8.63 6.84 10.26
N LYS A 2 8.50 6.34 11.50
CA LYS A 2 7.99 4.99 11.84
C LYS A 2 6.74 5.08 12.72
N ILE A 3 5.64 4.43 12.34
CA ILE A 3 4.41 4.35 13.15
C ILE A 3 4.08 2.89 13.46
N THR A 4 3.76 2.60 14.72
CA THR A 4 3.26 1.30 15.18
C THR A 4 1.95 1.44 15.94
N MET A 5 0.96 0.64 15.55
CA MET A 5 -0.39 0.65 16.12
C MET A 5 -0.87 -0.78 16.30
N ASN A 6 -1.57 -1.05 17.41
CA ASN A 6 -2.25 -2.32 17.65
C ASN A 6 -3.73 -2.17 17.27
N LEU A 7 -4.20 -2.94 16.30
CA LEU A 7 -5.59 -2.91 15.85
C LEU A 7 -6.34 -4.18 16.29
N PRO A 8 -7.59 -4.06 16.78
CA PRO A 8 -8.45 -5.19 17.11
C PRO A 8 -9.13 -5.74 15.85
N VAL A 9 -8.33 -6.14 14.86
CA VAL A 9 -8.82 -6.68 13.59
C VAL A 9 -7.89 -7.79 13.12
N GLU A 10 -8.47 -8.82 12.51
CA GLU A 10 -7.71 -9.92 11.92
C GLU A 10 -6.79 -9.41 10.80
N PRO A 11 -5.54 -9.94 10.69
CA PRO A 11 -4.60 -9.55 9.63
C PRO A 11 -5.20 -9.66 8.22
N ALA A 12 -6.01 -10.69 7.98
CA ALA A 12 -6.62 -10.92 6.68
C ALA A 12 -7.66 -9.87 6.30
N VAL A 13 -8.46 -9.41 7.26
CA VAL A 13 -9.47 -8.38 7.03
C VAL A 13 -8.79 -7.06 6.67
N PHE A 14 -7.77 -6.67 7.41
CA PHE A 14 -7.06 -5.44 7.09
C PHE A 14 -6.27 -5.55 5.78
N PHE A 15 -5.57 -6.66 5.55
CA PHE A 15 -4.84 -6.85 4.31
C PHE A 15 -5.76 -6.74 3.09
N LYS A 16 -6.95 -7.34 3.16
CA LYS A 16 -7.97 -7.21 2.11
C LYS A 16 -8.33 -5.74 1.87
N GLN A 17 -8.45 -4.93 2.92
CA GLN A 17 -8.73 -3.49 2.78
C GLN A 17 -7.58 -2.74 2.09
N LEU A 18 -6.32 -3.04 2.42
CA LEU A 18 -5.17 -2.47 1.71
C LEU A 18 -5.17 -2.84 0.23
N GLN A 19 -5.47 -4.10 -0.09
CA GLN A 19 -5.54 -4.58 -1.47
C GLN A 19 -6.67 -3.91 -2.25
N LEU A 20 -7.87 -3.79 -1.66
CA LEU A 20 -8.99 -3.09 -2.27
C LEU A 20 -8.69 -1.61 -2.49
N SER A 21 -8.03 -0.97 -1.53
CA SER A 21 -7.59 0.42 -1.68
C SER A 21 -6.60 0.59 -2.84
N ALA A 22 -5.64 -0.32 -2.99
CA ALA A 22 -4.68 -0.27 -4.10
C ALA A 22 -5.36 -0.47 -5.47
N LEU A 23 -6.29 -1.43 -5.57
CA LEU A 23 -7.05 -1.69 -6.80
C LEU A 23 -7.93 -0.50 -7.18
N ALA A 24 -8.63 0.10 -6.21
CA ALA A 24 -9.43 1.29 -6.43
C ALA A 24 -8.58 2.46 -6.95
N ASP A 25 -7.42 2.70 -6.33
CA ASP A 25 -6.49 3.76 -6.75
C ASP A 25 -5.97 3.54 -8.18
N ILE A 26 -5.59 2.29 -8.51
CA ILE A 26 -5.20 1.93 -9.87
C ILE A 26 -6.32 2.21 -10.86
N ARG A 27 -7.55 1.78 -10.56
CA ARG A 27 -8.70 2.01 -11.44
C ARG A 27 -8.97 3.50 -11.63
N THR A 28 -8.95 4.29 -10.55
CA THR A 28 -9.14 5.74 -10.60
C THR A 28 -8.12 6.43 -11.49
N HIS A 29 -6.84 6.02 -11.45
CA HIS A 29 -5.77 6.70 -12.18
C HIS A 29 -5.49 6.14 -13.57
N THR A 30 -5.88 4.90 -13.85
CA THR A 30 -5.52 4.22 -15.10
C THR A 30 -6.70 3.65 -15.88
N GLY A 31 -7.87 3.52 -15.24
CA GLY A 31 -9.01 2.77 -15.78
C GLY A 31 -8.81 1.26 -15.83
N ARG A 32 -7.65 0.73 -15.40
CA ARG A 32 -7.33 -0.70 -15.45
C ARG A 32 -7.80 -1.43 -14.19
N GLU A 33 -8.11 -2.71 -14.34
CA GLU A 33 -8.50 -3.61 -13.25
C GLU A 33 -7.57 -4.84 -13.22
N PRO A 34 -6.33 -4.71 -12.71
CA PRO A 34 -5.41 -5.83 -12.63
C PRO A 34 -5.89 -6.89 -11.64
N LEU A 35 -5.44 -8.12 -11.83
CA LEU A 35 -5.69 -9.18 -10.87
C LEU A 35 -4.96 -8.88 -9.56
N PRO A 36 -5.55 -9.22 -8.39
CA PRO A 36 -4.89 -8.96 -7.11
C PRO A 36 -3.50 -9.60 -6.97
N GLY A 37 -3.28 -10.74 -7.63
CA GLY A 37 -1.98 -11.44 -7.66
C GLY A 37 -0.93 -10.81 -8.58
N SER A 38 -1.31 -9.89 -9.48
CA SER A 38 -0.38 -9.22 -10.41
C SER A 38 -0.04 -7.79 -9.98
N LEU A 39 -0.30 -7.43 -8.73
CA LEU A 39 -0.07 -6.08 -8.22
C LEU A 39 1.41 -5.78 -7.96
N ARG A 40 2.22 -6.78 -7.59
CA ARG A 40 3.66 -6.57 -7.38
C ARG A 40 4.33 -6.18 -8.70
N GLY A 41 5.06 -5.07 -8.69
CA GLY A 41 5.68 -4.47 -9.88
C GLY A 41 4.75 -3.57 -10.70
N PHE A 42 3.45 -3.53 -10.40
CA PHE A 42 2.52 -2.66 -11.10
C PHE A 42 2.86 -1.19 -10.81
N SER A 43 2.98 -0.39 -11.87
CA SER A 43 3.35 1.02 -11.78
C SER A 43 2.44 1.89 -12.64
N TYR A 44 2.11 3.08 -12.13
CA TYR A 44 1.24 4.03 -12.80
C TYR A 44 1.52 5.47 -12.39
N ALA A 45 1.14 6.40 -13.25
CA ALA A 45 1.14 7.82 -12.93
C ALA A 45 -0.09 8.14 -12.07
N LYS A 46 0.15 8.77 -10.93
CA LYS A 46 -0.86 9.27 -10.01
C LYS A 46 -0.94 10.79 -10.14
N LYS A 47 -2.13 11.30 -10.43
CA LYS A 47 -2.40 12.74 -10.58
C LYS A 47 -3.48 13.16 -9.60
N TRP A 48 -3.19 14.14 -8.76
CA TRP A 48 -4.16 14.69 -7.81
C TRP A 48 -4.83 15.95 -8.40
N PRO A 49 -6.06 16.31 -7.95
CA PRO A 49 -6.78 17.49 -8.45
C PRO A 49 -6.01 18.81 -8.27
N ASN A 50 -5.12 18.89 -7.28
CA ASN A 50 -4.28 20.06 -7.04
C ASN A 50 -3.07 20.16 -8.00
N GLY A 51 -3.02 19.34 -9.06
CA GLY A 51 -1.95 19.35 -10.06
C GLY A 51 -0.70 18.56 -9.68
N ARG A 52 -0.60 18.03 -8.44
CA ARG A 52 0.53 17.18 -8.05
C ARG A 52 0.54 15.91 -8.89
N GLN A 53 1.74 15.43 -9.24
CA GLN A 53 1.93 14.20 -9.99
C GLN A 53 3.06 13.37 -9.38
N ALA A 54 2.90 12.05 -9.44
CA ALA A 54 3.90 11.10 -9.00
C ALA A 54 3.80 9.81 -9.82
N ARG A 55 4.88 9.02 -9.84
CA ARG A 55 4.84 7.63 -10.29
C ARG A 55 4.79 6.72 -9.07
N LEU A 56 3.70 5.98 -8.93
CA LEU A 56 3.58 4.94 -7.91
C LEU A 56 4.08 3.61 -8.50
N GLN A 57 4.82 2.84 -7.73
CA GLN A 57 5.14 1.44 -8.04
C GLN A 57 4.94 0.57 -6.81
N ILE A 58 4.10 -0.45 -6.91
CA ILE A 58 3.92 -1.43 -5.85
C ILE A 58 5.17 -2.33 -5.83
N THR A 59 5.95 -2.28 -4.76
CA THR A 59 7.21 -3.01 -4.62
C THR A 59 7.04 -4.38 -3.97
N ASP A 60 6.05 -4.51 -3.08
CA ASP A 60 5.77 -5.76 -2.39
C ASP A 60 4.27 -5.92 -2.08
N MET A 61 3.81 -7.16 -2.15
CA MET A 61 2.41 -7.53 -1.95
C MET A 61 2.35 -9.00 -1.53
N GLU A 62 2.49 -9.26 -0.24
CA GLU A 62 2.39 -10.60 0.33
C GLU A 62 1.15 -10.69 1.25
N PRO A 63 0.21 -11.60 0.96
CA PRO A 63 -1.01 -11.76 1.74
C PRO A 63 -0.77 -11.82 3.24
N ASN A 64 -1.53 -10.99 3.97
CA ASN A 64 -1.54 -10.91 5.43
C ASN A 64 -0.20 -10.53 6.08
N LYS A 65 0.79 -10.05 5.28
CA LYS A 65 2.15 -9.77 5.74
C LYS A 65 2.66 -8.41 5.33
N VAL A 66 2.62 -8.07 4.04
CA VAL A 66 3.17 -6.79 3.58
C VAL A 66 2.45 -6.23 2.36
N TYR A 67 2.25 -4.92 2.38
CA TYR A 67 1.96 -4.11 1.21
C TYR A 67 2.93 -2.93 1.19
N ALA A 68 3.68 -2.75 0.11
CA ALA A 68 4.66 -1.69 0.00
C ALA A 68 4.69 -1.07 -1.39
N TYR A 69 4.97 0.23 -1.46
CA TYR A 69 5.13 0.94 -2.72
C TYR A 69 6.17 2.05 -2.60
N THR A 70 6.70 2.46 -3.75
CA THR A 70 7.40 3.74 -3.91
C THR A 70 6.49 4.75 -4.58
N LEU A 71 6.72 6.01 -4.28
CA LEU A 71 6.07 7.15 -4.89
C LEU A 71 7.15 8.15 -5.30
N ALA A 72 7.46 8.19 -6.59
CA ALA A 72 8.46 9.09 -7.16
C ALA A 72 7.79 10.37 -7.66
N THR A 73 8.21 11.51 -7.14
CA THR A 73 7.82 12.85 -7.62
C THR A 73 9.01 13.49 -8.35
N PRO A 74 8.84 14.61 -9.05
CA PRO A 74 9.98 15.31 -9.65
C PRO A 74 11.04 15.75 -8.64
N GLN A 75 10.64 16.02 -7.39
CA GLN A 75 11.53 16.49 -6.34
C GLN A 75 12.07 15.38 -5.44
N ASP A 76 11.23 14.40 -5.09
CA ASP A 76 11.51 13.43 -4.03
C ASP A 76 10.94 12.04 -4.33
N ASP A 77 11.60 11.03 -3.77
CA ASP A 77 11.14 9.64 -3.75
C ASP A 77 10.72 9.22 -2.33
N PHE A 78 9.45 8.82 -2.20
CA PHE A 78 8.91 8.27 -0.96
C PHE A 78 8.84 6.75 -1.05
N ARG A 79 9.11 6.09 0.07
CA ARG A 79 8.89 4.64 0.23
C ARG A 79 7.91 4.44 1.36
N VAL A 80 6.85 3.67 1.11
CA VAL A 80 5.83 3.33 2.10
C VAL A 80 5.73 1.81 2.18
N SER A 81 5.75 1.28 3.40
CA SER A 81 5.53 -0.14 3.65
C SER A 81 4.61 -0.32 4.83
N TYR A 82 3.56 -1.13 4.66
CA TYR A 82 2.68 -1.62 5.70
C TYR A 82 3.09 -3.05 6.01
N ARG A 83 3.64 -3.29 7.19
CA ARG A 83 3.96 -4.65 7.68
C ARG A 83 2.97 -5.08 8.74
N LEU A 84 2.37 -6.25 8.52
CA LEU A 84 1.43 -6.93 9.38
C LEU A 84 2.16 -7.91 10.30
N VAL A 85 1.96 -7.76 11.61
CA VAL A 85 2.44 -8.72 12.60
C VAL A 85 1.25 -9.22 13.41
N PRO A 86 0.93 -10.53 13.38
CA PRO A 86 -0.08 -11.12 14.26
C PRO A 86 0.36 -10.96 15.71
N LEU A 87 -0.57 -10.54 16.56
CA LEU A 87 -0.43 -10.48 18.00
C LEU A 87 -1.14 -11.70 18.58
N ALA A 88 -0.59 -12.29 19.64
CA ALA A 88 -1.03 -13.54 20.27
C ALA A 88 -2.51 -13.58 20.76
N SER A 89 -3.29 -12.51 20.54
CA SER A 89 -4.71 -12.37 20.88
C SER A 89 -5.62 -12.02 19.68
N GLY A 90 -5.18 -12.25 18.43
CA GLY A 90 -5.95 -11.89 17.22
C GLY A 90 -5.90 -10.39 16.88
N LYS A 91 -4.84 -9.69 17.31
CA LYS A 91 -4.63 -8.26 17.03
C LYS A 91 -3.46 -8.08 16.07
N VAL A 92 -3.33 -6.92 15.45
CA VAL A 92 -2.26 -6.64 14.47
C VAL A 92 -1.41 -5.45 14.89
N GLY A 93 -0.08 -5.60 14.86
CA GLY A 93 0.88 -4.50 14.94
C GLY A 93 1.33 -4.00 13.57
N TRP A 94 1.31 -2.68 13.34
CA TRP A 94 1.76 -2.05 12.09
C TRP A 94 3.18 -1.47 12.15
N ASN A 95 3.86 -1.37 11.02
CA ASN A 95 5.10 -0.61 10.90
C ASN A 95 5.12 0.14 9.57
N MET A 96 4.93 1.46 9.61
CA MET A 96 4.98 2.33 8.45
C MET A 96 6.33 3.05 8.41
N LYS A 97 7.28 2.63 7.56
CA LYS A 97 8.55 3.37 7.33
C LYS A 97 8.39 4.33 6.16
N ASN A 98 8.63 5.62 6.40
CA ASN A 98 8.90 6.64 5.38
C ASN A 98 10.36 7.11 5.54
N PRO A 99 11.20 7.18 4.48
CA PRO A 99 12.43 7.95 4.54
C PRO A 99 12.14 9.42 4.85
#